data_AF-A0A8T8LKY2-F1
#
_entry.id   AF-A0A8T8LKY2-F1
#
_cell.length_a   1.000
_cell.length_b   1.000
_cell.length_c   1.000
_cell.angle_alpha   90.00
_cell.angle_beta   90.00
_cell.angle_gamma   90.00
#
_symmetry.space_group_name_H-M   'P 1'
#
loop_
_entity.id
_entity.type
_entity.pdbx_description
1 polymer ?
#
loop_
_entity_poly.entity_id
_entity_poly.type
_entity_poly.pdbx_seq_one_letter_code
_entity_poly.pdbx_strand_id
1 'polypeptide(L)'
;MPSPLAALASLPGSALDRVRDAFGSPRAGGVAVAMVVVVTIGTSVGILALGAVFDATVDRQITVDNPDRPPEPTCETFGDDSDSVFAEECDEPERIEVDAGEELRDAATGYLHYGLLGVPLWWALFAVALHVGARVAGGSGSVGDSFVIAGWAIGVELLRLAAGLAAIWYALSNAAISGETFEALSNEIVAAVTSATGPLLVASAVGIAVQWVVVVGGLEAEHDLDRGSAAGVATVFAVVALLLAAV
;
A
#
# COMPACT_ATOMS: atom_id res chain seq x y z
N MET A 1 -21.91 -27.04 -30.42
CA MET A 1 -21.76 -26.52 -29.05
C MET A 1 -20.55 -25.60 -29.05
N PRO A 2 -20.64 -24.35 -28.58
CA PRO A 2 -19.47 -23.48 -28.49
C PRO A 2 -18.44 -24.13 -27.55
N SER A 3 -17.16 -24.05 -27.89
CA SER A 3 -16.11 -24.60 -27.02
C SER A 3 -16.03 -23.78 -25.73
N PRO A 4 -15.77 -24.41 -24.57
CA PRO A 4 -15.57 -23.69 -23.31
C PRO A 4 -14.42 -22.68 -23.40
N LEU A 5 -13.44 -22.92 -24.29
CA LEU A 5 -12.35 -22.00 -24.58
C LEU A 5 -12.81 -20.74 -25.33
N ALA A 6 -13.81 -20.84 -26.22
CA ALA A 6 -14.39 -19.67 -26.87
C ALA A 6 -15.19 -18.79 -25.89
N ALA A 7 -15.83 -19.40 -24.88
CA ALA A 7 -16.48 -18.67 -23.79
C ALA A 7 -15.47 -17.95 -22.89
N LEU A 8 -14.33 -18.59 -22.57
CA LEU A 8 -13.25 -17.94 -21.82
C LEU A 8 -12.58 -16.81 -22.60
N ALA A 9 -12.43 -16.97 -23.92
CA ALA A 9 -11.84 -15.95 -24.79
C ALA A 9 -12.72 -14.72 -25.01
N SER A 10 -14.04 -14.82 -24.78
CA SER A 10 -14.97 -13.68 -24.90
C SER A 10 -15.16 -12.90 -23.59
N LEU A 11 -14.73 -13.46 -22.46
CA LEU A 11 -14.79 -12.79 -21.14
C LEU A 11 -14.08 -11.43 -21.12
N PRO A 12 -12.86 -11.25 -21.67
CA PRO A 12 -12.20 -9.96 -21.67
C PRO A 12 -12.98 -8.91 -22.47
N GLY A 13 -13.49 -9.29 -23.65
CA GLY A 13 -14.29 -8.39 -24.48
C GLY A 13 -15.58 -7.96 -23.79
N SER A 14 -16.33 -8.91 -23.23
CA SER A 14 -17.57 -8.58 -22.50
C SER A 14 -17.36 -7.78 -21.22
N ALA A 15 -16.22 -7.97 -20.52
CA ALA A 15 -15.85 -7.17 -19.36
C ALA A 15 -15.49 -5.73 -19.77
N LEU A 16 -14.70 -5.57 -20.84
CA LEU A 16 -14.36 -4.26 -21.40
C LEU A 16 -15.60 -3.50 -21.83
N ASP A 17 -16.51 -4.14 -22.56
CA ASP A 17 -17.75 -3.50 -23.02
C ASP A 17 -18.61 -3.04 -21.83
N ARG A 18 -18.75 -3.88 -20.80
CA ARG A 18 -19.49 -3.53 -19.57
C ARG A 18 -18.88 -2.35 -18.83
N VAL A 19 -17.54 -2.31 -18.74
CA VAL A 19 -16.86 -1.21 -18.06
C VAL A 19 -17.00 0.08 -18.86
N ARG A 20 -16.82 0.02 -20.19
CA ARG A 20 -17.03 1.17 -21.07
C ARG A 20 -18.44 1.76 -20.92
N ASP A 21 -19.45 0.90 -20.87
CA ASP A 21 -20.84 1.32 -20.66
C ASP A 21 -21.06 1.98 -19.28
N ALA A 22 -20.33 1.55 -18.25
CA ALA A 22 -20.41 2.14 -16.91
C ALA A 22 -19.86 3.58 -16.86
N PHE A 23 -18.80 3.86 -17.62
CA PHE A 23 -18.25 5.22 -17.77
C PHE A 23 -19.23 6.16 -18.47
N GLY A 24 -20.02 5.67 -19.44
CA GLY A 24 -21.09 6.45 -20.08
C GLY A 24 -22.24 6.87 -19.14
N SER A 25 -22.24 6.44 -17.87
CA SER A 25 -23.27 6.82 -16.91
C SER A 25 -23.05 8.23 -16.36
N PRO A 26 -24.13 9.03 -16.10
CA PRO A 26 -24.01 10.36 -15.50
C PRO A 26 -23.37 10.39 -14.10
N ARG A 27 -23.16 9.23 -13.48
CA ARG A 27 -22.61 9.09 -12.12
C ARG A 27 -21.13 8.70 -12.12
N ALA A 28 -20.52 8.45 -13.27
CA ALA A 28 -19.16 7.92 -13.37
C ALA A 28 -18.13 8.76 -12.58
N GLY A 29 -18.19 10.09 -12.70
CA GLY A 29 -17.33 10.99 -11.93
C GLY A 29 -17.58 10.95 -10.42
N GLY A 30 -18.84 10.88 -9.99
CA GLY A 30 -19.19 10.76 -8.57
C GLY A 30 -18.69 9.45 -7.95
N VAL A 31 -18.78 8.34 -8.71
CA VAL A 31 -18.23 7.04 -8.29
C VAL A 31 -16.71 7.10 -8.20
N ALA A 32 -16.03 7.73 -9.15
CA ALA A 32 -14.57 7.88 -9.13
C ALA A 32 -14.09 8.60 -7.86
N VAL A 33 -14.70 9.73 -7.51
CA VAL A 33 -14.37 10.48 -6.29
C VAL A 33 -14.68 9.65 -5.04
N ALA A 34 -15.84 8.98 -5.00
CA ALA A 34 -16.20 8.12 -3.88
C ALA A 34 -15.18 6.98 -3.69
N MET A 35 -14.73 6.34 -4.77
CA MET A 35 -13.70 5.30 -4.71
C MET A 35 -12.40 5.85 -4.13
N VAL A 36 -11.92 7.01 -4.58
CA VAL A 36 -10.71 7.63 -4.03
C VAL A 36 -10.83 7.88 -2.53
N VAL A 37 -11.97 8.41 -2.07
CA VAL A 37 -12.22 8.64 -0.63
C VAL A 37 -12.20 7.31 0.13
N VAL A 38 -12.91 6.29 -0.36
CA VAL A 38 -12.95 4.97 0.29
C VAL A 38 -11.58 4.32 0.32
N VAL A 39 -10.79 4.41 -0.75
CA VAL A 39 -9.42 3.87 -0.78
C VAL A 39 -8.49 4.64 0.14
N THR A 40 -8.62 5.96 0.23
CA THR A 40 -7.82 6.80 1.15
C THR A 40 -8.07 6.40 2.61
N ILE A 41 -9.35 6.29 2.99
CA ILE A 41 -9.75 5.84 4.33
C ILE A 41 -9.31 4.40 4.55
N GLY A 42 -9.58 3.50 3.60
CA GLY A 42 -9.25 2.08 3.69
C GLY A 42 -7.75 1.83 3.82
N THR A 43 -6.92 2.60 3.11
CA THR A 43 -5.45 2.54 3.24
C THR A 43 -5.00 3.00 4.61
N SER A 44 -5.57 4.09 5.12
CA SER A 44 -5.26 4.59 6.47
C SER A 44 -5.66 3.57 7.55
N VAL A 45 -6.84 2.97 7.42
CA VAL A 45 -7.28 1.86 8.28
C VAL A 45 -6.38 0.64 8.13
N GLY A 46 -5.90 0.34 6.92
CA GLY A 46 -4.95 -0.74 6.67
C GLY A 46 -3.61 -0.54 7.37
N ILE A 47 -3.11 0.69 7.44
CA ILE A 47 -1.89 1.04 8.21
C ILE A 47 -2.12 0.80 9.71
N LEU A 48 -3.26 1.22 10.25
CA LEU A 48 -3.63 0.91 11.64
C LEU A 48 -3.72 -0.60 11.87
N ALA A 49 -4.34 -1.33 10.95
CA ALA A 49 -4.47 -2.77 11.02
C ALA A 49 -3.10 -3.47 10.96
N LEU A 50 -2.17 -2.97 10.16
CA LEU A 50 -0.79 -3.48 10.13
C LEU A 50 -0.08 -3.29 11.47
N GLY A 51 -0.21 -2.12 12.09
CA GLY A 51 0.32 -1.89 13.45
C GLY A 51 -0.28 -2.87 14.46
N ALA A 52 -1.60 -3.08 14.41
CA ALA A 52 -2.26 -4.08 15.26
C ALA A 52 -1.83 -5.53 14.95
N VAL A 53 -1.45 -5.84 13.71
CA VAL A 53 -0.88 -7.15 13.36
C VAL A 53 0.48 -7.32 14.02
N PHE A 54 1.37 -6.32 13.99
CA PHE A 54 2.66 -6.40 14.66
C PHE A 54 2.51 -6.60 16.16
N ASP A 55 1.73 -5.73 16.81
CA ASP A 55 1.38 -5.81 18.23
C ASP A 55 0.84 -7.19 18.64
N ALA A 56 -0.06 -7.78 17.82
CA ALA A 56 -0.66 -9.07 18.11
C ALA A 56 0.23 -10.29 17.80
N THR A 57 1.27 -10.15 16.97
CA THR A 57 2.07 -11.29 16.48
C THR A 57 3.52 -11.28 16.93
N VAL A 58 4.02 -10.13 17.42
CA VAL A 58 5.39 -9.94 17.89
C VAL A 58 5.37 -9.70 19.40
N ASP A 59 5.21 -10.78 20.17
CA ASP A 59 5.27 -10.74 21.64
C ASP A 59 6.72 -10.93 22.10
N ARG A 60 7.50 -9.84 22.12
CA ARG A 60 8.92 -9.83 22.47
C ARG A 60 9.31 -8.61 23.28
N GLN A 61 9.96 -8.85 24.41
CA GLN A 61 10.64 -7.81 25.19
C GLN A 61 12.11 -7.77 24.79
N ILE A 62 12.60 -6.58 24.46
CA ILE A 62 13.99 -6.34 24.09
C ILE A 62 14.59 -5.37 25.09
N THR A 63 15.70 -5.76 25.71
CA THR A 63 16.47 -4.90 26.60
C THR A 63 17.19 -3.83 25.79
N VAL A 64 16.92 -2.55 26.05
CA VAL A 64 17.62 -1.40 25.44
C VAL A 64 18.19 -0.47 26.52
N ASP A 65 19.10 0.42 26.10
CA ASP A 65 19.54 1.52 26.95
C ASP A 65 18.36 2.46 27.21
N ASN A 66 18.19 2.90 28.46
CA ASN A 66 17.13 3.82 28.82
C ASN A 66 17.41 5.20 28.18
N PRO A 67 16.58 5.66 27.21
CA PRO A 67 16.79 6.95 26.56
C PRO A 67 16.55 8.14 27.49
N ASP A 68 15.81 7.93 28.59
CA ASP A 68 15.49 8.95 29.59
C ASP A 68 16.63 9.13 30.62
N ARG A 69 17.58 8.18 30.68
CA ARG A 69 18.80 8.29 31.50
C ARG A 69 19.91 9.03 30.73
N PRO A 70 20.54 10.06 31.31
CA PRO A 70 21.68 10.73 30.68
C PRO A 70 22.87 9.77 30.47
N PRO A 71 23.74 10.04 29.48
CA PRO A 71 24.93 9.23 29.26
C PRO A 71 25.79 9.13 30.52
N GLU A 72 26.42 7.98 30.76
CA GLU A 72 27.22 7.72 31.96
C GLU A 72 28.25 8.84 32.29
N PRO A 73 28.97 9.45 31.33
CA PRO A 73 29.88 10.56 31.64
C PRO A 73 29.20 11.81 32.21
N THR A 74 27.94 12.05 31.84
CA THR A 74 27.12 13.15 32.37
C THR A 74 26.70 12.82 33.80
N CYS A 75 26.28 11.58 34.06
CA CYS A 75 25.92 11.14 35.41
C CYS A 75 27.12 11.07 36.36
N GLU A 76 28.31 10.66 35.91
CA GLU A 76 29.53 10.73 36.71
C GLU A 76 29.92 12.18 37.07
N THR A 77 29.59 13.15 36.20
CA THR A 77 29.95 14.56 36.41
C THR A 77 28.94 15.31 37.28
N PHE A 78 27.65 14.97 37.15
CA PHE A 78 26.55 15.78 37.70
C PHE A 78 25.54 14.99 38.54
N GLY A 79 25.64 13.67 38.61
CA GLY A 79 24.67 12.81 39.32
C GLY A 79 24.77 12.89 40.83
N ASP A 80 25.97 13.12 41.38
CA ASP A 80 26.20 13.28 42.82
C ASP A 80 25.84 14.68 43.36
N ASP A 81 25.55 15.64 42.47
CA ASP A 81 25.18 17.00 42.83
C ASP A 81 23.65 17.12 42.90
N SER A 82 23.09 17.16 44.12
CA SER A 82 21.65 17.23 44.33
C SER A 82 20.98 18.52 43.80
N ASP A 83 21.76 19.55 43.49
CA ASP A 83 21.26 20.79 42.86
C ASP A 83 21.30 20.72 41.31
N SER A 84 21.81 19.62 40.74
CA SER A 84 21.82 19.35 39.31
C SER A 84 20.44 18.97 38.80
N VAL A 85 20.08 19.50 37.63
CA VAL A 85 18.85 19.10 36.92
C VAL A 85 18.85 17.65 36.49
N PHE A 86 20.02 16.99 36.44
CA PHE A 86 20.20 15.62 35.98
C PHE A 86 20.25 14.58 37.11
N ALA A 87 20.22 15.00 38.38
CA ALA A 87 20.37 14.08 39.51
C ALA A 87 19.25 13.03 39.56
N GLU A 88 17.99 13.45 39.34
CA GLU A 88 16.82 12.55 39.35
C GLU A 88 16.84 11.58 38.16
N GLU A 89 17.31 12.02 36.99
CA GLU A 89 17.34 11.19 35.78
C GLU A 89 18.52 10.19 35.78
N CYS A 90 19.59 10.47 36.55
CA CYS A 90 20.72 9.55 36.72
C CYS A 90 20.41 8.35 37.63
N ASP A 91 19.37 8.45 38.47
CA ASP A 91 18.85 7.38 39.33
C ASP A 91 17.96 6.38 38.57
N GLU A 92 17.57 6.68 37.34
CA GLU A 92 16.84 5.76 36.49
C GLU A 92 17.68 4.54 36.09
N PRO A 93 17.06 3.37 35.82
CA PRO A 93 17.81 2.19 35.40
C PRO A 93 18.54 2.43 34.06
N GLU A 94 19.76 1.89 33.94
CA GLU A 94 20.56 1.96 32.71
C GLU A 94 19.89 1.26 31.53
N ARG A 95 19.17 0.18 31.81
CA ARG A 95 18.53 -0.69 30.83
C ARG A 95 17.05 -0.88 31.15
N ILE A 96 16.22 -0.79 30.12
CA ILE A 96 14.77 -1.04 30.20
C ILE A 96 14.35 -2.11 29.20
N GLU A 97 13.29 -2.85 29.53
CA GLU A 97 12.64 -3.77 28.61
C GLU A 97 11.61 -3.00 27.78
N VAL A 98 11.72 -3.05 26.45
CA VAL A 98 10.76 -2.45 25.52
C VAL A 98 9.98 -3.55 24.80
N ASP A 99 8.66 -3.38 24.72
CA ASP A 99 7.80 -4.25 23.91
C ASP A 99 8.00 -3.93 22.42
N ALA A 100 8.59 -4.89 21.71
CA ALA A 100 8.91 -4.71 20.30
C ALA A 100 7.65 -4.66 19.42
N GLY A 101 6.55 -5.29 19.83
CA GLY A 101 5.27 -5.24 19.12
C GLY A 101 4.65 -3.84 19.19
N GLU A 102 4.67 -3.23 20.38
CA GLU A 102 4.20 -1.85 20.61
C GLU A 102 5.06 -0.85 19.83
N GLU A 103 6.39 -0.97 19.87
CA GLU A 103 7.29 -0.09 19.12
C GLU A 103 7.07 -0.19 17.59
N LEU A 104 6.89 -1.41 17.07
CA LEU A 104 6.58 -1.62 15.65
C LEU A 104 5.20 -1.05 15.26
N ARG A 105 4.23 -1.13 16.17
CA ARG A 105 2.91 -0.53 15.98
C ARG A 105 3.02 0.99 15.91
N ASP A 106 3.74 1.61 16.83
CA ASP A 106 3.93 3.05 16.85
C ASP A 106 4.67 3.53 15.60
N ALA A 107 5.74 2.81 15.22
CA ALA A 107 6.43 3.04 13.96
C ALA A 107 5.47 2.95 12.77
N ALA A 108 4.62 1.92 12.69
CA ALA A 108 3.64 1.76 11.63
C ALA A 108 2.60 2.89 11.60
N THR A 109 2.06 3.31 12.76
CA THR A 109 1.11 4.42 12.83
C THR A 109 1.74 5.77 12.49
N GLY A 110 3.05 5.92 12.66
CA GLY A 110 3.82 7.05 12.13
C GLY A 110 3.61 7.26 10.62
N TYR A 111 3.29 6.20 9.86
CA TYR A 111 3.04 6.27 8.42
C TYR A 111 1.60 6.65 8.02
N LEU A 112 0.70 6.92 8.96
CA LEU A 112 -0.71 7.23 8.65
C LEU A 112 -0.89 8.39 7.66
N HIS A 113 -0.01 9.38 7.73
CA HIS A 113 -0.03 10.52 6.82
C HIS A 113 0.21 10.10 5.34
N TYR A 114 0.97 9.02 5.09
CA TYR A 114 1.11 8.46 3.74
C TYR A 114 -0.19 7.84 3.23
N GLY A 115 -1.01 7.23 4.09
CA GLY A 115 -2.34 6.75 3.70
C GLY A 115 -3.26 7.91 3.30
N LEU A 116 -3.27 8.98 4.09
CA LEU A 116 -4.15 10.14 3.90
C LEU A 116 -3.76 11.02 2.71
N LEU A 117 -2.45 11.25 2.51
CA LEU A 117 -1.94 12.14 1.47
C LEU A 117 -1.44 11.39 0.25
N GLY A 118 -0.84 10.21 0.44
CA GLY A 118 -0.26 9.41 -0.64
C GLY A 118 -1.31 8.93 -1.63
N VAL A 119 -2.50 8.51 -1.19
CA VAL A 119 -3.55 8.04 -2.09
C VAL A 119 -4.05 9.16 -3.02
N PRO A 120 -4.46 10.35 -2.54
CA PRO A 120 -4.84 11.46 -3.43
C PRO A 120 -3.71 11.94 -4.34
N LEU A 121 -2.47 12.00 -3.83
CA LEU A 121 -1.30 12.41 -4.62
C LEU A 121 -1.01 11.41 -5.74
N TRP A 122 -1.05 10.12 -5.43
CA TRP A 122 -0.84 9.05 -6.40
C TRP A 122 -1.95 9.01 -7.45
N TRP A 123 -3.21 9.21 -7.02
CA TRP A 123 -4.35 9.35 -7.92
C TRP A 123 -4.15 10.50 -8.91
N ALA A 124 -3.72 11.67 -8.43
CA ALA A 124 -3.44 12.81 -9.29
C ALA A 124 -2.28 12.56 -10.26
N LEU A 125 -1.18 11.97 -9.77
CA LEU A 125 -0.03 11.62 -10.60
C LEU A 125 -0.42 10.63 -11.70
N PHE A 126 -1.14 9.57 -11.35
CA PHE A 126 -1.60 8.56 -12.30
C PHE A 126 -2.58 9.14 -13.31
N ALA A 127 -3.53 9.98 -12.89
CA ALA A 127 -4.45 10.65 -13.79
C ALA A 127 -3.72 11.55 -14.81
N VAL A 128 -2.73 12.32 -14.38
CA VAL A 128 -1.92 13.17 -15.28
C VAL A 128 -1.10 12.31 -16.25
N ALA A 129 -0.43 11.26 -15.76
CA ALA A 129 0.33 10.36 -16.61
C ALA A 129 -0.58 9.67 -17.64
N LEU A 130 -1.76 9.22 -17.21
CA LEU A 130 -2.76 8.62 -18.09
C LEU A 130 -3.26 9.61 -19.14
N HIS A 131 -3.49 10.87 -18.77
CA HIS A 131 -3.86 11.92 -19.72
C HIS A 131 -2.80 12.11 -20.80
N VAL A 132 -1.52 12.18 -20.39
CA VAL A 132 -0.40 12.28 -21.33
C VAL A 132 -0.35 11.07 -22.26
N GLY A 133 -0.49 9.85 -21.71
CA GLY A 133 -0.53 8.62 -22.49
C GLY A 133 -1.66 8.62 -23.52
N ALA A 134 -2.86 9.01 -23.11
CA ALA A 134 -4.02 9.13 -23.99
C ALA A 134 -3.79 10.15 -25.12
N ARG A 135 -3.22 11.32 -24.80
CA ARG A 135 -2.91 12.37 -25.78
C ARG A 135 -1.85 11.95 -26.79
N VAL A 136 -0.81 11.25 -26.35
CA VAL A 136 0.22 10.69 -27.24
C VAL A 136 -0.39 9.64 -28.19
N ALA A 137 -1.38 8.89 -27.73
CA ALA A 137 -2.11 7.92 -28.54
C ALA A 137 -3.21 8.53 -29.43
N GLY A 138 -3.38 9.86 -29.43
CA GLY A 138 -4.34 10.57 -30.28
C GLY A 138 -5.74 10.77 -29.67
N GLY A 139 -5.91 10.53 -28.36
CA GLY A 139 -7.20 10.67 -27.68
C GLY A 139 -7.63 12.13 -27.48
N SER A 140 -8.94 12.38 -27.48
CA SER A 140 -9.53 13.73 -27.42
C SER A 140 -10.10 14.15 -26.06
N GLY A 141 -10.05 13.27 -25.06
CA GLY A 141 -10.63 13.51 -23.73
C GLY A 141 -9.93 14.61 -22.95
N SER A 142 -10.60 15.13 -21.93
CA SER A 142 -10.09 16.14 -21.00
C SER A 142 -9.17 15.52 -19.92
N VAL A 143 -8.49 16.37 -19.16
CA VAL A 143 -7.73 15.92 -17.99
C VAL A 143 -8.68 15.36 -16.92
N GLY A 144 -9.84 15.98 -16.74
CA GLY A 144 -10.86 15.54 -15.78
C GLY A 144 -11.30 14.10 -16.04
N ASP A 145 -11.42 13.71 -17.30
CA ASP A 145 -11.85 12.35 -17.64
C ASP A 145 -10.77 11.32 -17.28
N SER A 146 -9.47 11.68 -17.39
CA SER A 146 -8.38 10.85 -16.89
C SER A 146 -8.43 10.69 -15.36
N PHE A 147 -8.87 11.70 -14.61
CA PHE A 147 -9.11 11.59 -13.16
C PHE A 147 -10.28 10.62 -12.86
N VAL A 148 -11.32 10.63 -13.69
CA VAL A 148 -12.44 9.67 -13.56
C VAL A 148 -11.92 8.25 -13.76
N ILE A 149 -11.19 7.97 -14.85
CA ILE A 149 -10.61 6.64 -15.11
C ILE A 149 -9.69 6.19 -13.97
N ALA A 150 -8.79 7.06 -13.53
CA ALA A 150 -7.87 6.78 -12.43
C ALA A 150 -8.62 6.47 -11.12
N GLY A 151 -9.71 7.17 -10.83
CA GLY A 151 -10.51 6.95 -9.63
C GLY A 151 -11.26 5.62 -9.65
N TRP A 152 -11.69 5.14 -10.82
CA TRP A 152 -12.24 3.78 -10.93
C TRP A 152 -11.16 2.70 -10.77
N ALA A 153 -9.98 2.91 -11.38
CA ALA A 153 -8.87 1.94 -11.32
C ALA A 153 -8.33 1.76 -9.88
N ILE A 154 -8.42 2.80 -9.05
CA ILE A 154 -7.89 2.74 -7.67
C ILE A 154 -8.70 1.80 -6.77
N GLY A 155 -9.97 1.50 -7.10
CA GLY A 155 -10.82 0.64 -6.25
C GLY A 155 -10.23 -0.77 -6.03
N VAL A 156 -9.43 -1.26 -6.97
CA VAL A 156 -8.76 -2.56 -6.88
C VAL A 156 -7.66 -2.58 -5.81
N GLU A 157 -7.12 -1.42 -5.43
CA GLU A 157 -6.07 -1.32 -4.42
C GLU A 157 -6.54 -1.79 -3.04
N LEU A 158 -7.85 -1.69 -2.73
CA LEU A 158 -8.38 -2.25 -1.49
C LEU A 158 -8.28 -3.77 -1.42
N LEU A 159 -8.45 -4.45 -2.57
CA LEU A 159 -8.28 -5.89 -2.64
C LEU A 159 -6.81 -6.27 -2.44
N ARG A 160 -5.89 -5.53 -3.08
CA ARG A 160 -4.44 -5.74 -2.89
C ARG A 160 -4.01 -5.46 -1.46
N LEU A 161 -4.51 -4.38 -0.85
CA LEU A 161 -4.27 -4.05 0.55
C LEU A 161 -4.75 -5.16 1.48
N ALA A 162 -5.98 -5.65 1.30
CA ALA A 162 -6.52 -6.74 2.11
C ALA A 162 -5.71 -8.03 1.94
N ALA A 163 -5.30 -8.38 0.72
CA ALA A 163 -4.43 -9.51 0.45
C ALA A 163 -3.04 -9.34 1.10
N GLY A 164 -2.48 -8.13 1.04
CA GLY A 164 -1.23 -7.76 1.70
C GLY A 164 -1.28 -7.97 3.20
N LEU A 165 -2.29 -7.40 3.85
CA LEU A 165 -2.50 -7.54 5.30
C LEU A 165 -2.71 -9.00 5.71
N ALA A 166 -3.53 -9.74 4.98
CA ALA A 166 -3.77 -11.16 5.26
C ALA A 166 -2.51 -12.00 5.10
N ALA A 167 -1.70 -11.73 4.07
CA ALA A 167 -0.44 -12.43 3.84
C ALA A 167 0.60 -12.12 4.93
N ILE A 168 0.74 -10.85 5.33
CA ILE A 168 1.65 -10.44 6.41
C ILE A 168 1.20 -11.06 7.72
N TRP A 169 -0.07 -10.94 8.07
CA TRP A 169 -0.61 -11.56 9.29
C TRP A 169 -0.35 -13.06 9.32
N TYR A 170 -0.62 -13.76 8.21
CA TYR A 170 -0.38 -15.19 8.09
C TYR A 170 1.12 -15.52 8.22
N ALA A 171 1.99 -14.79 7.53
CA ALA A 171 3.42 -15.01 7.57
C ALA A 171 3.98 -14.85 8.99
N LEU A 172 3.60 -13.78 9.70
CA LEU A 172 4.05 -13.51 11.06
C LEU A 172 3.46 -14.51 12.05
N SER A 173 2.18 -14.86 11.93
CA SER A 173 1.52 -15.84 12.81
C SER A 173 2.12 -17.25 12.71
N ASN A 174 2.84 -17.56 11.63
CA ASN A 174 3.47 -18.84 11.40
C ASN A 174 5.00 -18.78 11.46
N ALA A 175 5.59 -17.61 11.69
CA ALA A 175 7.03 -17.45 11.82
C ALA A 175 7.49 -17.81 13.24
N ALA A 176 8.60 -18.52 13.34
CA ALA A 176 9.27 -18.72 14.62
C ALA A 176 10.13 -17.48 14.93
N ILE A 177 9.49 -16.42 15.42
CA ILE A 177 10.18 -15.18 15.80
C ILE A 177 10.86 -15.41 17.15
N SER A 178 12.19 -15.31 17.20
CA SER A 178 13.03 -15.60 18.36
C SER A 178 14.13 -14.57 18.63
N GLY A 179 14.25 -13.53 17.80
CA GLY A 179 15.26 -12.50 17.96
C GLY A 179 15.25 -11.83 19.33
N GLU A 180 16.42 -11.75 19.97
CA GLU A 180 16.63 -11.10 21.28
C GLU A 180 17.10 -9.64 21.15
N THR A 181 17.29 -9.17 19.91
CA THR A 181 17.68 -7.79 19.59
C THR A 181 16.81 -7.26 18.46
N PHE A 182 16.68 -5.94 18.35
CA PHE A 182 15.91 -5.31 17.26
C PHE A 182 16.45 -5.68 15.88
N GLU A 183 17.76 -5.85 15.73
CA GLU A 183 18.37 -6.26 14.46
C GLU A 183 17.99 -7.71 14.10
N ALA A 184 18.10 -8.64 15.04
CA ALA A 184 17.70 -10.04 14.81
C ALA A 184 16.20 -10.14 14.52
N LEU A 185 15.37 -9.43 15.28
CA LEU A 185 13.92 -9.37 15.09
C LEU A 185 13.55 -8.79 13.73
N SER A 186 14.19 -7.69 13.32
CA SER A 186 13.95 -7.07 12.00
C SER A 186 14.27 -8.04 10.87
N ASN A 187 15.41 -8.75 10.95
CA ASN A 187 15.79 -9.76 9.97
C ASN A 187 14.78 -10.91 9.88
N GLU A 188 14.27 -11.40 11.01
CA GLU A 188 13.26 -12.45 11.06
C GLU A 188 11.91 -11.98 10.47
N ILE A 189 11.47 -10.77 10.80
CA ILE A 189 10.24 -10.16 10.25
C ILE A 189 10.37 -9.99 8.73
N VAL A 190 11.50 -9.45 8.25
CA VAL A 190 11.75 -9.28 6.81
C VAL A 190 11.78 -10.64 6.13
N ALA A 191 12.42 -11.65 6.71
CA ALA A 191 12.41 -13.02 6.17
C ALA A 191 10.99 -13.61 6.11
N ALA A 192 10.19 -13.41 7.16
CA ALA A 192 8.80 -13.87 7.21
C ALA A 192 7.96 -13.20 6.11
N VAL A 193 8.00 -11.87 6.01
CA VAL A 193 7.23 -11.12 5.01
C VAL A 193 7.68 -11.46 3.58
N THR A 194 8.99 -11.56 3.33
CA THR A 194 9.52 -11.90 2.00
C THR A 194 9.15 -13.32 1.56
N SER A 195 8.87 -14.24 2.49
CA SER A 195 8.34 -15.56 2.14
C SER A 195 6.97 -15.50 1.43
N ALA A 196 6.19 -14.42 1.66
CA ALA A 196 4.90 -14.19 1.03
C ALA A 196 4.98 -13.49 -0.34
N THR A 197 6.19 -13.14 -0.81
CA THR A 197 6.39 -12.38 -2.06
C THR A 197 5.72 -13.06 -3.26
N GLY A 198 5.91 -14.37 -3.44
CA GLY A 198 5.33 -15.11 -4.57
C GLY A 198 3.80 -14.99 -4.65
N PRO A 199 3.05 -15.39 -3.60
CA PRO A 199 1.60 -15.20 -3.53
C PRO A 199 1.16 -13.74 -3.71
N LEU A 200 1.87 -12.78 -3.12
CA LEU A 200 1.55 -11.36 -3.24
C LEU A 200 1.74 -10.82 -4.66
N LEU A 201 2.74 -11.32 -5.39
CA LEU A 201 2.93 -11.01 -6.81
C LEU A 201 1.76 -11.54 -7.65
N VAL A 202 1.26 -12.73 -7.36
CA VAL A 202 0.08 -13.27 -8.04
C VAL A 202 -1.15 -12.40 -7.75
N ALA A 203 -1.38 -12.04 -6.49
CA ALA A 203 -2.49 -11.15 -6.11
C ALA A 203 -2.37 -9.78 -6.81
N SER A 204 -1.15 -9.26 -6.89
CA SER A 204 -0.82 -8.01 -7.58
C SER A 204 -1.08 -8.10 -9.08
N ALA A 205 -0.65 -9.17 -9.74
CA ALA A 205 -0.88 -9.39 -11.17
C ALA A 205 -2.39 -9.48 -11.49
N VAL A 206 -3.17 -10.14 -10.65
CA VAL A 206 -4.64 -10.17 -10.77
C VAL A 206 -5.22 -8.77 -10.63
N GLY A 207 -4.80 -8.01 -9.61
CA GLY A 207 -5.24 -6.63 -9.42
C GLY A 207 -4.92 -5.74 -10.63
N ILE A 208 -3.68 -5.81 -11.12
CA ILE A 208 -3.23 -5.07 -12.30
C ILE A 208 -4.04 -5.46 -13.54
N ALA A 209 -4.39 -6.73 -13.72
CA ALA A 209 -5.23 -7.17 -14.83
C ALA A 209 -6.64 -6.55 -14.76
N VAL A 210 -7.23 -6.45 -13.56
CA VAL A 210 -8.52 -5.77 -13.38
C VAL A 210 -8.40 -4.28 -13.67
N GLN A 211 -7.35 -3.62 -13.15
CA GLN A 211 -7.06 -2.21 -13.43
C GLN A 211 -6.88 -1.95 -14.92
N TRP A 212 -6.18 -2.85 -15.62
CA TRP A 212 -5.99 -2.76 -17.05
C TRP A 212 -7.33 -2.76 -17.80
N VAL A 213 -8.26 -3.66 -17.46
CA VAL A 213 -9.61 -3.67 -18.04
C VAL A 213 -10.34 -2.35 -17.78
N VAL A 214 -10.21 -1.81 -16.56
CA VAL A 214 -10.81 -0.51 -16.20
C VAL A 214 -10.24 0.63 -17.03
N VAL A 215 -8.91 0.69 -17.16
CA VAL A 215 -8.23 1.75 -17.89
C VAL A 215 -8.54 1.67 -19.38
N VAL A 216 -8.54 0.47 -19.99
CA VAL A 216 -8.89 0.32 -21.42
C VAL A 216 -10.32 0.78 -21.68
N GLY A 217 -11.30 0.27 -20.92
CA GLY A 217 -12.70 0.66 -21.11
C GLY A 217 -12.93 2.15 -20.87
N GLY A 218 -12.23 2.75 -19.90
CA GLY A 218 -12.28 4.18 -19.63
C GLY A 218 -11.66 5.02 -20.75
N LEU A 219 -10.52 4.59 -21.30
CA LEU A 219 -9.88 5.26 -22.44
C LEU A 219 -10.73 5.19 -23.72
N GLU A 220 -11.42 4.07 -23.96
CA GLU A 220 -12.39 3.96 -25.06
C GLU A 220 -13.59 4.91 -24.86
N ALA A 221 -14.12 5.00 -23.63
CA ALA A 221 -15.32 5.79 -23.34
C ALA A 221 -15.07 7.31 -23.31
N GLU A 222 -13.97 7.72 -22.69
CA GLU A 222 -13.74 9.13 -22.34
C GLU A 222 -12.73 9.84 -23.25
N HIS A 223 -11.78 9.08 -23.81
CA HIS A 223 -10.74 9.62 -24.69
C HIS A 223 -10.96 9.28 -26.17
N ASP A 224 -12.05 8.56 -26.49
CA ASP A 224 -12.43 8.12 -27.85
C ASP A 224 -11.30 7.38 -28.57
N LEU A 225 -10.49 6.64 -27.80
CA LEU A 225 -9.43 5.80 -28.37
C LEU A 225 -10.01 4.50 -28.91
N ASP A 226 -9.46 4.02 -30.02
CA ASP A 226 -9.71 2.66 -30.45
C ASP A 226 -9.14 1.66 -29.44
N ARG A 227 -9.71 0.45 -29.40
CA ARG A 227 -9.34 -0.60 -28.45
C ARG A 227 -7.85 -0.92 -28.44
N GLY A 228 -7.20 -0.90 -29.61
CA GLY A 228 -5.79 -1.23 -29.74
C GLY A 228 -4.89 -0.17 -29.10
N SER A 229 -5.17 1.09 -29.39
CA SER A 229 -4.47 2.24 -28.80
C SER A 229 -4.70 2.32 -27.29
N ALA A 230 -5.95 2.16 -26.83
CA ALA A 230 -6.30 2.12 -25.41
C ALA A 230 -5.60 0.98 -24.66
N ALA A 231 -5.60 -0.23 -25.23
CA ALA A 231 -4.86 -1.39 -24.71
C ALA A 231 -3.36 -1.11 -24.62
N GLY A 232 -2.76 -0.52 -25.66
CA GLY A 232 -1.34 -0.17 -25.67
C GLY A 232 -0.96 0.77 -24.52
N VAL A 233 -1.72 1.85 -24.32
CA VAL A 233 -1.51 2.80 -23.21
C VAL A 233 -1.67 2.09 -21.86
N ALA A 234 -2.75 1.34 -21.66
CA ALA A 234 -3.00 0.62 -20.41
C ALA A 234 -1.90 -0.41 -20.09
N THR A 235 -1.37 -1.10 -21.11
CA THR A 235 -0.30 -2.08 -20.94
C THR A 235 1.01 -1.43 -20.47
N VAL A 236 1.35 -0.23 -20.95
CA VAL A 236 2.53 0.50 -20.45
C VAL A 236 2.43 0.71 -18.94
N PHE A 237 1.28 1.18 -18.45
CA PHE A 237 1.05 1.37 -17.02
C PHE A 237 1.01 0.05 -16.25
N ALA A 238 0.39 -0.99 -16.81
CA ALA A 238 0.37 -2.31 -16.19
C ALA A 238 1.77 -2.91 -16.02
N VAL A 239 2.65 -2.73 -17.01
CA VAL A 239 4.05 -3.16 -16.92
C VAL A 239 4.78 -2.40 -15.83
N VAL A 240 4.64 -1.07 -15.78
CA VAL A 240 5.25 -0.25 -14.71
C VAL A 240 4.75 -0.69 -13.34
N ALA A 241 3.43 -0.88 -13.18
CA ALA A 241 2.84 -1.33 -11.92
C ALA A 241 3.33 -2.72 -11.50
N LEU A 242 3.51 -3.64 -12.46
CA LEU A 242 4.04 -4.98 -12.19
C LEU A 242 5.50 -4.94 -11.77
N LEU A 243 6.31 -4.08 -12.41
CA LEU A 243 7.70 -3.87 -12.03
C LEU A 243 7.81 -3.27 -10.63
N LEU A 244 6.96 -2.28 -10.29
CA LEU A 244 6.90 -1.72 -8.94
C LEU A 244 6.45 -2.75 -7.90
N ALA A 245 5.59 -3.70 -8.27
CA ALA A 245 5.17 -4.76 -7.36
C ALA A 245 6.24 -5.84 -7.12
N ALA A 246 7.24 -5.92 -8.01
CA ALA A 246 8.28 -6.96 -8.02
C ALA A 246 9.58 -6.56 -7.31
N VAL A 247 9.65 -5.34 -6.77
CA VAL A 247 10.80 -4.78 -6.03
C VAL A 247 10.38 -4.59 -4.58
#